data_AF-A0AAU5APE2-F1
#
_entry.id   AF-A0AAU5APE2-F1
#
_cell.length_a   1.000
_cell.length_b   1.000
_cell.length_c   1.000
_cell.angle_alpha   90.00
_cell.angle_beta   90.00
_cell.angle_gamma   90.00
#
_symmetry.space_group_name_H-M   'P 1'
#
loop_
_entity.id
_entity.type
_entity.pdbx_description
1 polymer ?
#
loop_
_entity_poly.entity_id
_entity_poly.type
_entity_poly.pdbx_seq_one_letter_code
_entity_poly.pdbx_strand_id
1 'polypeptide(L)'
;MVELARTLPERTAKVDEVRPRQGRIVLRLSLVGVVADRATLVLRARDGGRAESRLPAESHGGRFQVRLPLDALATACTAREWVWDLYLDAGTEGAPLRLGRHPDGINGERNVFLCPAQHVAGMRVQLYCTVSDNLSIACVREEKR
;
A
#
# COMPACT_ATOMS: atom_id res chain seq x y z
N MET A 1 -6.95 -9.95 42.94
CA MET A 1 -7.74 -9.62 41.73
C MET A 1 -6.86 -8.75 40.86
N VAL A 2 -6.14 -9.35 39.91
CA VAL A 2 -5.19 -8.63 39.04
C VAL A 2 -5.98 -8.17 37.82
N GLU A 3 -6.16 -6.86 37.70
CA GLU A 3 -6.72 -6.24 36.52
C GLU A 3 -5.68 -6.35 35.40
N LEU A 4 -5.89 -7.29 34.47
CA LEU A 4 -5.10 -7.36 33.25
C LEU A 4 -5.38 -6.08 32.45
N ALA A 5 -4.46 -5.11 32.53
CA ALA A 5 -4.44 -3.96 31.64
C ALA A 5 -4.47 -4.48 30.19
N ARG A 6 -5.63 -4.38 29.54
CA ARG A 6 -5.75 -4.70 28.13
C ARG A 6 -4.97 -3.65 27.37
N THR A 7 -3.74 -3.98 26.97
CA THR A 7 -2.97 -3.15 26.03
C THR A 7 -3.84 -2.92 24.80
N LEU A 8 -4.21 -1.66 24.54
CA LEU A 8 -4.91 -1.32 23.31
C LEU A 8 -4.01 -1.72 22.13
N PRO A 9 -4.55 -2.42 21.12
CA PRO A 9 -3.76 -2.86 19.99
C PRO A 9 -3.13 -1.65 19.28
N GLU A 10 -1.86 -1.79 18.88
CA GLU A 10 -1.18 -0.78 18.08
C GLU A 10 -1.95 -0.51 16.79
N ARG A 11 -2.05 0.78 16.42
CA ARG A 11 -2.74 1.21 15.20
C ARG A 11 -1.96 0.75 13.98
N THR A 12 -2.56 -0.13 13.17
CA THR A 12 -1.93 -0.64 11.95
C THR A 12 -2.90 -0.65 10.79
N ALA A 13 -2.36 -0.52 9.58
CA ALA A 13 -3.09 -0.67 8.33
C ALA A 13 -2.53 -1.85 7.55
N LYS A 14 -3.41 -2.70 7.04
CA LYS A 14 -3.05 -4.00 6.47
C LYS A 14 -3.60 -4.16 5.06
N VAL A 15 -2.84 -4.90 4.24
CA VAL A 15 -3.30 -5.42 2.96
C VAL A 15 -3.81 -6.84 3.18
N ASP A 16 -5.12 -7.03 3.05
CA ASP A 16 -5.76 -8.34 3.19
C ASP A 16 -5.67 -9.14 1.88
N GLU A 17 -5.71 -8.46 0.74
CA GLU A 17 -5.73 -9.09 -0.57
C GLU A 17 -5.18 -8.17 -1.67
N VAL A 18 -4.42 -8.76 -2.60
CA VAL A 18 -3.93 -8.10 -3.82
C VAL A 18 -4.51 -8.85 -5.03
N ARG A 19 -5.24 -8.14 -5.90
CA ARG A 19 -5.80 -8.69 -7.14
C ARG A 19 -5.25 -7.93 -8.35
N PRO A 20 -4.20 -8.46 -9.01
CA PRO A 20 -3.68 -7.89 -10.24
C PRO A 20 -4.70 -8.03 -11.38
N ARG A 21 -4.85 -6.98 -12.20
CA ARG A 21 -5.63 -6.96 -13.45
C ARG A 21 -4.86 -6.14 -14.47
N GLN A 22 -5.07 -6.35 -15.77
CA GLN A 22 -4.39 -5.53 -16.78
C GLN A 22 -4.65 -4.03 -16.54
N GLY A 23 -3.58 -3.25 -16.36
CA GLY A 23 -3.60 -1.80 -16.15
C GLY A 23 -4.00 -1.34 -14.73
N ARG A 24 -4.38 -2.25 -13.83
CA ARG A 24 -4.85 -1.88 -12.48
C ARG A 24 -4.55 -2.94 -11.43
N ILE A 25 -4.45 -2.52 -10.18
CA ILE A 25 -4.40 -3.45 -9.04
C ILE A 25 -5.55 -3.10 -8.11
N VAL A 26 -6.33 -4.10 -7.69
CA VAL A 26 -7.34 -3.92 -6.64
C VAL A 26 -6.74 -4.41 -5.33
N LEU A 27 -6.77 -3.55 -4.31
CA LEU A 27 -6.34 -3.90 -2.96
C LEU A 27 -7.56 -3.97 -2.05
N ARG A 28 -7.61 -4.98 -1.18
CA ARG A 28 -8.49 -4.99 -0.01
C ARG A 28 -7.65 -4.73 1.22
N LEU A 29 -8.11 -3.82 2.06
CA LEU A 29 -7.36 -3.27 3.18
C LEU A 29 -8.19 -3.33 4.47
N SER A 30 -7.50 -3.43 5.60
CA SER A 30 -8.12 -3.37 6.92
C SER A 30 -7.32 -2.47 7.87
N LEU A 31 -7.99 -1.99 8.91
CA LEU A 31 -7.41 -1.23 10.01
C LEU A 31 -7.52 -2.03 11.31
N VAL A 32 -6.48 -1.98 12.14
CA VAL A 32 -6.47 -2.55 13.49
C VAL A 32 -6.16 -1.45 14.49
N GLY A 33 -6.81 -1.46 15.65
CA GLY A 33 -6.62 -0.43 16.69
C GLY A 33 -7.22 0.94 16.36
N VAL A 34 -7.90 1.08 15.22
CA VAL A 34 -8.67 2.26 14.83
C VAL A 34 -9.92 1.83 14.07
N VAL A 35 -11.04 2.51 14.34
CA VAL A 35 -12.31 2.33 13.62
C VAL A 35 -12.48 3.55 12.72
N ALA A 36 -12.78 3.31 11.45
CA ALA A 36 -13.02 4.36 10.48
C ALA A 36 -14.11 3.94 9.49
N ASP A 37 -15.01 4.88 9.16
CA ASP A 37 -16.06 4.65 8.16
C ASP A 37 -15.58 5.00 6.73
N ARG A 38 -14.50 5.79 6.64
CA ARG A 38 -13.86 6.22 5.40
C ARG A 38 -12.38 6.01 5.53
N ALA A 39 -11.72 5.75 4.40
CA ALA A 39 -10.28 5.74 4.35
C ALA A 39 -9.80 6.26 2.99
N THR A 40 -8.60 6.83 2.98
CA THR A 40 -7.93 7.29 1.75
C THR A 40 -6.61 6.56 1.64
N LEU A 41 -6.39 5.85 0.53
CA LEU A 41 -5.07 5.35 0.20
C LEU A 41 -4.19 6.54 -0.20
N VAL A 42 -3.05 6.68 0.45
CA VAL A 42 -2.06 7.71 0.17
C VAL A 42 -0.81 7.04 -0.39
N LEU A 43 -0.41 7.42 -1.59
CA LEU A 43 0.85 7.01 -2.21
C LEU A 43 1.82 8.19 -2.16
N ARG A 44 2.97 8.00 -1.52
CA ARG A 44 4.02 9.01 -1.43
C ARG A 44 5.23 8.59 -2.23
N ALA A 45 5.84 9.49 -2.98
CA ALA A 45 7.10 9.19 -3.61
C ALA A 45 8.19 9.02 -2.53
N ARG A 46 9.04 7.99 -2.70
CA ARG A 46 10.20 7.78 -1.84
C ARG A 46 11.35 8.71 -2.26
N ASP A 47 12.17 9.12 -1.28
CA ASP A 47 13.45 9.83 -1.44
C ASP A 47 13.44 11.04 -2.40
N GLY A 48 13.04 12.21 -1.90
CA GLY A 48 13.16 13.49 -2.63
C GLY A 48 12.02 13.79 -3.62
N GLY A 49 11.19 12.82 -3.96
CA GLY A 49 9.92 13.05 -4.64
C GLY A 49 8.90 13.70 -3.70
N ARG A 50 8.48 14.95 -3.96
CA ARG A 50 7.37 15.59 -3.23
C ARG A 50 5.98 15.16 -3.73
N ALA A 51 5.93 14.24 -4.69
CA ALA A 51 4.68 13.81 -5.27
C ALA A 51 3.89 12.93 -4.30
N GLU A 52 2.60 13.20 -4.22
CA GLU A 52 1.65 12.42 -3.44
C GLU A 52 0.39 12.20 -4.28
N SER A 53 -0.14 10.98 -4.25
CA SER A 53 -1.42 10.64 -4.84
C SER A 53 -2.37 10.16 -3.75
N ARG A 54 -3.61 10.63 -3.78
CA ARG A 54 -4.66 10.27 -2.84
C ARG A 54 -5.82 9.62 -3.58
N LEU A 55 -6.19 8.42 -3.17
CA LEU A 55 -7.28 7.65 -3.77
C LEU A 55 -8.29 7.30 -2.67
N PRO A 56 -9.56 7.72 -2.78
CA PRO A 56 -10.57 7.31 -1.82
C PRO A 56 -10.74 5.79 -1.86
N ALA A 57 -10.90 5.17 -0.70
CA ALA A 57 -11.18 3.76 -0.59
C ALA A 57 -12.69 3.53 -0.35
N GLU A 58 -13.26 2.57 -1.07
CA GLU A 58 -14.64 2.13 -0.89
C GLU A 58 -14.75 1.34 0.43
N SER A 59 -15.64 1.75 1.32
CA SER A 59 -15.87 1.07 2.60
C SER A 59 -16.86 -0.08 2.45
N HIS A 60 -16.51 -1.23 3.02
CA HIS A 60 -17.29 -2.46 3.01
C HIS A 60 -17.25 -3.11 4.39
N GLY A 61 -18.04 -2.59 5.33
CA GLY A 61 -18.21 -3.17 6.66
C GLY A 61 -16.91 -3.23 7.48
N GLY A 62 -16.16 -2.12 7.54
CA GLY A 62 -14.89 -2.03 8.28
C GLY A 62 -13.66 -2.53 7.52
N ARG A 63 -13.84 -2.97 6.26
CA ARG A 63 -12.76 -3.17 5.29
C ARG A 63 -12.85 -2.15 4.18
N PHE A 64 -11.73 -1.91 3.52
CA PHE A 64 -11.64 -0.93 2.45
C PHE A 64 -11.19 -1.56 1.15
N GLN A 65 -11.66 -1.06 0.03
CA GLN A 65 -11.23 -1.46 -1.30
C GLN A 65 -10.74 -0.25 -2.08
N VAL A 66 -9.58 -0.37 -2.71
CA VAL A 66 -9.04 0.69 -3.58
C VAL A 66 -8.56 0.10 -4.89
N ARG A 67 -8.77 0.85 -5.97
CA ARG A 67 -8.30 0.52 -7.32
C ARG A 67 -7.13 1.44 -7.65
N LEU A 68 -5.96 0.86 -7.84
CA LEU A 68 -4.74 1.55 -8.24
C LEU A 68 -4.74 1.74 -9.77
N PRO A 69 -4.81 2.98 -10.29
CA PRO A 69 -4.69 3.25 -11.72
C PRO A 69 -3.21 3.29 -12.12
N LEU A 70 -2.67 2.18 -12.63
CA LEU A 70 -1.22 2.06 -12.83
C LEU A 70 -0.68 3.04 -13.89
N ASP A 71 -1.44 3.34 -14.95
CA ASP A 71 -1.04 4.34 -15.97
C ASP A 71 -0.86 5.74 -15.37
N ALA A 72 -1.78 6.15 -14.49
CA ALA A 72 -1.70 7.46 -13.85
C ALA A 72 -0.51 7.55 -12.89
N LEU A 73 -0.26 6.47 -12.13
CA LEU A 73 0.90 6.39 -11.23
C LEU A 73 2.23 6.37 -12.01
N ALA A 74 2.29 5.66 -13.13
CA ALA A 74 3.47 5.61 -14.00
C ALA A 74 3.74 6.98 -14.65
N THR A 75 2.70 7.65 -15.13
CA THR A 75 2.81 8.98 -15.75
C THR A 75 3.30 10.05 -14.77
N ALA A 76 2.98 9.90 -13.48
CA ALA A 76 3.44 10.80 -12.43
C ALA A 76 4.92 10.61 -12.05
N CYS A 77 5.58 9.54 -12.50
CA CYS A 77 7.00 9.29 -12.22
C CYS A 77 7.89 10.20 -13.07
N THR A 78 8.67 11.07 -12.43
CA THR A 78 9.55 12.02 -13.14
C THR A 78 10.97 11.48 -13.37
N ALA A 79 11.38 10.43 -12.64
CA ALA A 79 12.69 9.80 -12.76
C ALA A 79 12.64 8.45 -13.49
N ARG A 80 13.82 7.91 -13.82
CA ARG A 80 13.98 6.58 -14.43
C ARG A 80 13.50 5.48 -13.48
N GLU A 81 13.85 5.58 -12.22
CA GLU A 81 13.42 4.68 -11.15
C GLU A 81 12.61 5.50 -10.15
N TRP A 82 11.48 4.95 -9.73
CA TRP A 82 10.56 5.62 -8.83
C TRP A 82 9.90 4.61 -7.90
N VAL A 83 9.74 4.97 -6.64
CA VAL A 83 9.04 4.13 -5.67
C VAL A 83 7.90 4.91 -5.06
N TRP A 84 6.71 4.33 -5.11
CA TRP A 84 5.54 4.78 -4.38
C TRP A 84 5.39 3.98 -3.10
N ASP A 85 5.36 4.70 -2.00
CA ASP A 85 5.17 4.22 -0.65
C ASP A 85 3.70 4.33 -0.25
N LEU A 86 3.11 3.21 0.16
CA LEU A 86 1.67 3.11 0.36
C LEU A 86 1.29 3.26 1.84
N TYR A 87 0.32 4.13 2.11
CA TYR A 87 -0.24 4.41 3.43
C TYR A 87 -1.77 4.41 3.35
N LEU A 88 -2.41 4.21 4.50
CA LEU A 88 -3.85 4.34 4.66
C LEU A 88 -4.15 5.44 5.68
N ASP A 89 -4.81 6.48 5.22
CA ASP A 89 -5.32 7.56 6.06
C ASP A 89 -6.74 7.19 6.50
N ALA A 90 -6.95 7.07 7.81
CA ALA A 90 -8.23 6.71 8.41
C ALA A 90 -9.23 7.89 8.48
N GLY A 91 -8.84 9.09 8.04
CA GLY A 91 -9.69 10.28 8.12
C GLY A 91 -9.96 10.75 9.56
N THR A 92 -9.22 10.22 10.53
CA THR A 92 -9.24 10.60 11.94
C THR A 92 -7.97 11.36 12.29
N GLU A 93 -7.90 11.96 13.48
CA GLU A 93 -6.65 12.55 13.96
C GLU A 93 -5.51 11.52 14.00
N GLY A 94 -4.41 11.85 13.33
CA GLY A 94 -3.22 11.03 13.22
C GLY A 94 -2.56 11.12 11.85
N ALA A 95 -1.32 10.64 11.77
CA ALA A 95 -0.65 10.48 10.49
C ALA A 95 -1.20 9.25 9.74
N PRO A 96 -1.20 9.26 8.38
CA PRO A 96 -1.50 8.06 7.61
C PRO A 96 -0.62 6.88 8.02
N LEU A 97 -1.23 5.71 8.20
CA LEU A 97 -0.57 4.49 8.67
C LEU A 97 0.11 3.80 7.49
N ARG A 98 1.37 3.38 7.65
CA ARG A 98 2.08 2.65 6.58
C ARG A 98 1.37 1.32 6.32
N LEU A 99 1.05 1.04 5.06
CA LEU A 99 0.44 -0.24 4.70
C LEU A 99 1.49 -1.34 4.80
N GLY A 100 1.23 -2.27 5.71
CA GLY A 100 1.96 -3.51 5.83
C GLY A 100 1.17 -4.69 5.28
N ARG A 101 1.86 -5.80 5.04
CA ARG A 101 1.25 -7.12 5.14
C ARG A 101 1.37 -7.54 6.62
N HIS A 102 0.49 -8.41 7.09
CA HIS A 102 0.77 -9.10 8.35
C HIS A 102 1.48 -10.40 7.97
N PRO A 103 2.60 -10.75 8.63
CA PRO A 103 3.02 -12.12 8.67
C PRO A 103 1.99 -12.83 9.55
N ASP A 104 1.14 -13.65 8.96
CA ASP A 104 0.53 -14.73 9.72
C ASP A 104 1.68 -15.38 10.49
N GLY A 105 1.63 -15.37 11.83
CA GLY A 105 2.78 -15.46 12.75
C GLY A 105 3.67 -16.70 12.65
N ILE A 106 4.29 -16.91 11.50
CA ILE A 106 5.19 -17.99 11.15
C ILE A 106 6.51 -17.32 10.80
N ASN A 107 7.39 -17.29 11.80
CA ASN A 107 8.81 -17.03 11.62
C ASN A 107 9.37 -17.94 10.52
N GLY A 108 10.10 -17.39 9.57
CA GLY A 108 10.99 -18.21 8.75
C GLY A 108 11.71 -17.48 7.63
N GLU A 109 10.98 -16.77 6.78
CA GLU A 109 11.59 -16.18 5.58
C GLU A 109 11.04 -14.79 5.34
N ARG A 110 11.93 -13.81 5.23
CA ARG A 110 11.64 -12.46 4.71
C ARG A 110 11.27 -12.59 3.23
N ASN A 111 10.11 -13.17 2.95
CA ASN A 111 9.65 -13.42 1.60
C ASN A 111 9.18 -12.10 1.00
N VAL A 112 9.98 -11.56 0.09
CA VAL A 112 9.60 -10.43 -0.75
C VAL A 112 8.42 -10.89 -1.59
N PHE A 113 7.20 -10.53 -1.18
CA PHE A 113 6.02 -10.71 -2.02
C PHE A 113 6.17 -9.83 -3.25
N LEU A 114 6.09 -10.43 -4.43
CA LEU A 114 6.13 -9.73 -5.71
C LEU A 114 4.84 -10.02 -6.48
N CYS A 115 4.07 -8.98 -6.74
CA CYS A 115 3.03 -9.05 -7.75
C CYS A 115 3.68 -9.19 -9.13
N PRO A 116 3.08 -9.92 -10.11
CA PRO A 116 3.51 -9.84 -11.49
C PRO A 116 3.61 -8.39 -11.95
N ALA A 117 4.73 -8.04 -12.57
CA ALA A 117 4.91 -6.71 -13.12
C ALA A 117 3.93 -6.46 -14.26
N GLN A 118 3.51 -5.20 -14.39
CA GLN A 118 2.66 -4.74 -15.46
C GLN A 118 3.40 -3.65 -16.24
N HIS A 119 3.17 -3.60 -17.54
CA HIS A 119 3.85 -2.70 -18.46
C HIS A 119 2.83 -1.66 -18.92
N VAL A 120 3.01 -0.43 -18.48
CA VAL A 120 2.03 0.66 -18.59
C VAL A 120 2.75 1.99 -18.80
N ALA A 121 2.26 2.83 -19.69
CA ALA A 121 2.86 4.15 -19.99
C ALA A 121 4.40 4.15 -20.19
N GLY A 122 4.96 3.08 -20.79
CA GLY A 122 6.42 2.94 -20.99
C GLY A 122 7.22 2.68 -19.70
N MET A 123 6.55 2.23 -18.65
CA MET A 123 7.17 1.82 -17.39
C MET A 123 6.79 0.38 -17.04
N ARG A 124 7.76 -0.35 -16.47
CA ARG A 124 7.51 -1.56 -15.71
C ARG A 124 7.09 -1.18 -14.30
N VAL A 125 5.86 -1.51 -13.93
CA VAL A 125 5.26 -1.22 -12.62
C VAL A 125 5.06 -2.51 -11.84
N GLN A 126 5.59 -2.57 -10.63
CA GLN A 126 5.57 -3.78 -9.80
C GLN A 126 5.31 -3.47 -8.34
N LEU A 127 4.25 -4.07 -7.79
CA LEU A 127 3.94 -4.02 -6.36
C LEU A 127 4.77 -5.05 -5.60
N TYR A 128 5.35 -4.64 -4.48
CA TYR A 128 6.21 -5.48 -3.65
C TYR A 128 6.11 -5.18 -2.16
N CYS A 129 6.42 -6.17 -1.32
CA CYS A 129 6.66 -5.96 0.11
C CYS A 129 8.15 -5.70 0.38
N THR A 130 8.46 -4.74 1.25
CA THR A 130 9.82 -4.51 1.74
C THR A 130 10.22 -5.57 2.77
N VAL A 131 11.50 -5.57 3.17
CA VAL A 131 12.01 -6.43 4.26
C VAL A 131 11.36 -6.14 5.62
N SER A 132 10.76 -4.95 5.78
CA SER A 132 9.97 -4.55 6.96
C SER A 132 8.48 -4.85 6.78
N ASP A 133 8.13 -5.68 5.80
CA ASP A 133 6.78 -6.09 5.42
C ASP A 133 5.84 -4.94 5.00
N ASN A 134 6.41 -3.81 4.58
CA ASN A 134 5.65 -2.66 4.09
C ASN A 134 5.40 -2.76 2.58
N LEU A 135 4.19 -2.40 2.14
CA LEU A 135 3.83 -2.40 0.74
C LEU A 135 4.39 -1.15 0.02
N SER A 136 4.93 -1.37 -1.16
CA SER A 136 5.44 -0.32 -2.06
C SER A 136 5.16 -0.70 -3.53
N ILE A 137 5.24 0.27 -4.44
CA ILE A 137 5.19 0.05 -5.89
C ILE A 137 6.48 0.61 -6.49
N ALA A 138 7.24 -0.23 -7.18
CA ALA A 138 8.38 0.20 -7.98
C ALA A 138 7.90 0.48 -9.41
N CYS A 139 8.33 1.60 -9.97
CA CYS A 139 8.18 1.96 -11.37
C CYS A 139 9.57 2.15 -11.97
N VAL A 140 9.87 1.42 -13.04
CA VAL A 140 11.16 1.52 -13.76
C VAL A 140 10.87 1.82 -15.22
N ARG A 141 11.50 2.87 -15.75
CA ARG A 141 11.33 3.27 -17.15
C ARG A 141 11.89 2.18 -18.05
N GLU A 142 11.11 1.80 -19.05
CA GLU A 142 11.58 0.85 -20.05
C GLU A 142 12.50 1.58 -21.02
N GLU A 143 13.70 1.07 -21.19
CA GLU A 143 14.53 1.48 -22.31
C GLU A 143 13.95 0.86 -23.58
N LYS A 144 13.70 1.67 -24.60
CA LYS A 144 13.47 1.15 -25.94
C LYS A 144 14.73 0.36 -26.31
N ARG A 145 14.58 -0.96 -26.47
CA ARG A 145 15.60 -1.79 -27.13
C ARG A 145 15.76 -1.37 -28.58
#